data_AF-A0A2D3VXU9-F1
#
_entry.id   AF-A0A2D3VXU9-F1
#
_cell.length_a   1.000
_cell.length_b   1.000
_cell.length_c   1.000
_cell.angle_alpha   90.00
_cell.angle_beta   90.00
_cell.angle_gamma   90.00
#
_symmetry.space_group_name_H-M   'P 1'
#
loop_
_entity.id
_entity.type
_entity.pdbx_description
1 polymer ?
#
loop_
_entity_poly.entity_id
_entity_poly.type
_entity_poly.pdbx_seq_one_letter_code
_entity_poly.pdbx_strand_id
1 'polypeptide(L)' 'MEMQLKRKRVSILDYHFEEIKSLREKGVSIMSIYKIINDKLPNKLTYNSYLMYCKKYEM' A
#
# COMPACT_ATOMS: atom_id res chain seq x y z
N MET A 1 0.53 15.52 30.96
CA MET A 1 1.17 14.45 30.18
C MET A 1 0.81 14.70 28.72
N GLU A 2 1.60 15.53 28.04
CA GLU A 2 1.35 15.84 26.63
C GLU A 2 1.62 14.59 25.80
N MET A 3 0.56 13.87 25.42
CA MET A 3 0.64 12.88 24.36
C MET A 3 1.01 13.63 23.08
N GLN A 4 2.29 13.59 22.73
CA GLN A 4 2.73 13.88 21.37
C GLN A 4 2.04 12.87 20.46
N LEU A 5 0.90 13.25 19.89
CA LEU A 5 0.30 12.62 18.73
C LEU A 5 1.29 12.77 17.58
N LYS A 6 2.31 11.92 17.55
CA LYS A 6 3.13 11.69 16.36
C LYS A 6 2.14 11.28 15.29
N ARG A 7 1.71 12.24 14.46
CA ARG A 7 0.94 11.99 13.24
C ARG A 7 1.78 11.04 12.41
N LYS A 8 1.58 9.73 12.57
CA LYS A 8 2.12 8.72 11.66
C LYS A 8 1.62 9.18 10.29
N ARG A 9 2.54 9.56 9.40
CA ARG A 9 2.19 9.75 8.00
C ARG A 9 1.66 8.41 7.53
N VAL A 10 0.35 8.26 7.49
CA VAL A 10 -0.32 7.07 6.96
C VAL A 10 0.05 7.04 5.48
N SER A 11 0.72 5.98 5.04
CA SER A 11 1.08 5.85 3.64
C SER A 11 -0.22 5.79 2.83
N ILE A 12 -0.24 6.37 1.63
CA ILE A 12 -1.42 6.22 0.76
C ILE A 12 -1.72 4.74 0.47
N LEU A 13 -0.70 3.87 0.52
CA LEU A 13 -0.85 2.42 0.43
C LEU A 13 -1.54 1.81 1.66
N ASP A 14 -1.37 2.38 2.85
CA ASP A 14 -2.06 1.90 4.06
C ASP A 14 -3.57 2.12 3.96
N TYR A 15 -4.03 3.15 3.25
CA TYR A 15 -5.46 3.34 2.97
C TYR A 15 -6.04 2.25 2.05
N HIS A 16 -5.20 1.66 1.20
CA HIS A 16 -5.58 0.58 0.30
C HIS A 16 -5.14 -0.80 0.81
N PHE A 17 -4.68 -0.92 2.05
CA PHE A 17 -4.08 -2.15 2.57
C PHE A 17 -5.04 -3.34 2.50
N GLU A 18 -6.29 -3.19 2.96
CA GLU A 18 -7.30 -4.24 2.92
C GLU A 18 -7.62 -4.68 1.48
N GLU A 19 -7.64 -3.73 0.54
CA GLU A 19 -7.85 -4.02 -0.88
C GLU A 19 -6.66 -4.80 -1.46
N ILE A 20 -5.42 -4.34 -1.19
CA ILE A 20 -4.19 -5.00 -1.62
C ILE A 20 -4.17 -6.44 -1.09
N LYS A 21 -4.46 -6.62 0.20
CA LYS A 21 -4.49 -7.93 0.86
C LYS A 21 -5.56 -8.84 0.24
N SER A 22 -6.77 -8.33 0.05
CA SER A 22 -7.85 -9.10 -0.61
C SER A 22 -7.48 -9.54 -2.03
N LEU A 23 -6.83 -8.68 -2.81
CA LEU A 23 -6.36 -9.03 -4.15
C LEU A 23 -5.23 -10.06 -4.12
N ARG A 24 -4.31 -9.99 -3.14
CA ARG A 24 -3.27 -11.03 -2.95
C ARG A 24 -3.87 -12.37 -2.60
N GLU A 25 -4.83 -12.41 -1.67
CA GLU A 25 -5.54 -13.64 -1.28
C GLU A 25 -6.31 -14.27 -2.44
N LYS A 26 -6.80 -13.46 -3.38
CA LYS A 26 -7.41 -13.91 -4.65
C LYS A 26 -6.40 -14.42 -5.68
N GLY A 27 -5.09 -14.44 -5.35
CA GLY A 27 -4.03 -14.90 -6.24
C GLY A 27 -3.62 -13.90 -7.32
N VAL A 28 -4.02 -12.63 -7.20
CA VAL A 28 -3.64 -11.60 -8.18
C VAL A 28 -2.13 -11.30 -8.06
N SER A 29 -1.47 -11.17 -9.21
CA SER A 29 -0.04 -10.88 -9.25
C SER A 29 0.28 -9.52 -8.62
N ILE A 30 1.43 -9.40 -7.94
CA ILE A 30 1.90 -8.14 -7.34
C ILE A 30 1.89 -6.99 -8.35
N MET A 31 2.33 -7.26 -9.58
CA MET A 31 2.35 -6.29 -10.68
C MET A 31 0.93 -5.81 -11.06
N SER A 32 -0.05 -6.71 -11.11
CA SER A 32 -1.43 -6.36 -11.42
C SER A 32 -2.05 -5.52 -10.30
N ILE A 33 -1.81 -5.89 -9.03
CA ILE A 33 -2.32 -5.13 -7.88
C ILE A 33 -1.69 -3.74 -7.85
N TYR A 34 -0.39 -3.64 -8.11
CA TYR A 34 0.29 -2.35 -8.27
C TYR A 34 -0.44 -1.47 -9.28
N LYS A 35 -0.74 -1.97 -10.49
CA LYS A 35 -1.45 -1.19 -11.51
C LYS A 35 -2.83 -0.74 -11.03
N ILE A 36 -3.60 -1.66 -10.44
CA ILE A 36 -4.95 -1.38 -9.91
C ILE A 36 -4.91 -0.27 -8.87
N ILE A 37 -4.02 -0.37 -7.89
CA ILE A 37 -3.90 0.65 -6.84
C ILE A 37 -3.36 1.95 -7.41
N ASN A 38 -2.29 1.89 -8.21
CA ASN A 38 -1.65 3.08 -8.77
C ASN A 38 -2.56 3.89 -9.71
N ASP A 39 -3.56 3.26 -10.32
CA ASP A 39 -4.60 3.93 -11.10
C ASP A 39 -5.62 4.69 -10.27
N LYS A 40 -5.81 4.31 -9.00
CA LYS A 40 -6.67 5.03 -8.05
C LYS A 40 -5.97 6.17 -7.34
N LEU A 41 -4.64 6.22 -7.38
CA LEU A 41 -3.88 7.23 -6.67
C LEU A 41 -3.81 8.55 -7.46
N PRO A 42 -3.99 9.71 -6.80
CA PRO A 42 -3.82 11.01 -7.44
C PRO A 42 -2.36 11.24 -7.87
N ASN A 43 -1.41 10.65 -7.14
CA ASN A 43 0.00 10.67 -7.46
C ASN A 43 0.48 9.24 -7.73
N LYS A 44 1.06 9.00 -8.90
CA LYS A 44 1.61 7.69 -9.25
C LYS A 44 2.76 7.33 -8.32
N LEU A 45 2.66 6.17 -7.69
CA LEU A 45 3.76 5.52 -6.99
C LEU A 45 4.68 4.81 -7.98
N THR A 46 5.95 4.73 -7.63
CA THR A 46 6.88 3.87 -8.34
C THR A 46 6.64 2.41 -7.94
N TYR A 47 6.91 1.49 -8.87
CA TYR A 47 6.80 0.06 -8.59
C TYR A 47 7.72 -0.37 -7.44
N ASN A 48 8.94 0.20 -7.34
CA ASN A 48 9.86 -0.09 -6.25
C ASN A 48 9.30 0.32 -4.87
N SER A 49 8.65 1.49 -4.77
CA SER A 49 8.00 1.92 -3.54
C SER A 49 6.90 0.95 -3.11
N TYR A 50 6.12 0.45 -4.08
CA TYR A 50 5.09 -0.55 -3.82
C TYR A 50 5.69 -1.91 -3.41
N LEU A 51 6.78 -2.36 -4.05
CA LEU A 51 7.46 -3.59 -3.66
C LEU A 51 8.05 -3.52 -2.24
N MET A 52 8.66 -2.39 -1.87
CA MET A 52 9.13 -2.18 -0.51
C MET A 52 7.99 -2.24 0.50
N TYR A 53 6.81 -1.72 0.13
CA TYR A 53 5.61 -1.83 0.94
C TYR A 53 5.17 -3.28 1.11
N CYS A 54 5.00 -4.05 0.03
CA CYS A 54 4.64 -5.46 0.11
C CYS A 54 5.64 -6.25 0.97
N LYS A 55 6.94 -6.02 0.80
CA LYS A 55 7.99 -6.67 1.60
C LYS A 55 7.89 -6.36 3.09
N LYS A 56 7.54 -5.12 3.45
CA LYS A 56 7.38 -4.71 4.86
C LYS A 56 6.25 -5.46 5.57
N TYR A 57 5.20 -5.85 4.83
CA TYR A 57 4.03 -6.55 5.37
C TYR A 57 3.97 -8.03 4.97
N GLU A 58 5.08 -8.59 4.49
CA GLU A 58 5.21 -10.01 4.12
C GLU A 58 4.14 -10.50 3.13
N MET A 59 3.75 -9.64 2.18
CA MET A 59 2.75 -9.91 1.14
C MET A 59 3.31 -10.50 -0.15
#